data_AF-A0A3M2DN94-F1
#
_entry.id   AF-A0A3M2DN94-F1
#
_cell.length_a   1.000
_cell.length_b   1.000
_cell.length_c   1.000
_cell.angle_alpha   90.00
_cell.angle_beta   90.00
_cell.angle_gamma   90.00
#
_symmetry.space_group_name_H-M   'P 1'
#
loop_
_entity.id
_entity.type
_entity.pdbx_description
1 polymer ?
#
loop_
_entity_poly.entity_id
_entity_poly.type
_entity_poly.pdbx_seq_one_letter_code
_entity_poly.pdbx_strand_id
1 'polypeptide(L)'
;MNTDSEFDEIIERRGTHSAKWDTMEQIYGVPATDGIAMWIADMDFRAPACVRRALADMCEHGVFGYFGDERDYRAAIGWWMQ
;
A
#
# COMPACT_ATOMS: atom_id res chain seq x y z
N MET A 1 11.16 -3.23 -26.44
CA MET A 1 11.28 -3.45 -24.99
C MET A 1 10.37 -2.42 -24.37
N ASN A 2 9.33 -2.83 -23.64
CA ASN A 2 8.44 -1.85 -23.02
C ASN A 2 9.23 -1.13 -21.91
N THR A 3 9.32 0.19 -21.98
CA THR A 3 10.14 1.03 -21.09
C THR A 3 9.33 1.72 -20.01
N ASP A 4 8.03 1.45 -19.94
CA ASP A 4 7.13 2.09 -18.99
C ASP A 4 7.46 1.64 -17.56
N SER A 5 7.54 2.62 -16.66
CA SER A 5 7.82 2.40 -15.25
C SER A 5 6.62 1.75 -14.56
N GLU A 6 6.84 0.92 -13.54
CA GLU A 6 5.73 0.42 -12.70
C GLU A 6 4.98 1.55 -11.97
N PHE A 7 5.59 2.74 -11.89
CA PHE A 7 4.99 3.95 -11.33
C PHE A 7 4.12 4.73 -12.33
N ASP A 8 4.14 4.39 -13.62
CA ASP A 8 3.31 5.04 -14.63
C ASP A 8 1.90 4.41 -14.73
N GLU A 9 1.69 3.27 -14.06
CA GLU A 9 0.41 2.59 -14.05
C GLU A 9 -0.63 3.36 -13.21
N ILE A 10 -1.73 3.77 -13.84
CA ILE A 10 -2.86 4.40 -13.15
C ILE A 10 -3.69 3.33 -12.43
N ILE A 11 -3.85 3.49 -11.12
CA ILE A 11 -4.61 2.59 -10.26
C ILE A 11 -5.87 3.29 -9.77
N GLU A 12 -7.05 2.74 -10.07
CA GLU A 12 -8.29 3.22 -9.49
C GLU A 12 -8.36 2.85 -8.00
N ARG A 13 -8.49 3.87 -7.15
CA ARG A 13 -8.50 3.75 -5.67
C ARG A 13 -9.81 4.25 -5.05
N ARG A 14 -10.77 4.74 -5.85
CA ARG A 14 -12.13 5.04 -5.39
C ARG A 14 -12.87 3.75 -5.08
N GLY A 15 -13.69 3.78 -4.04
CA GLY A 15 -14.45 2.63 -3.58
C GLY A 15 -13.59 1.52 -2.95
N THR A 16 -12.32 1.78 -2.65
CA THR A 16 -11.42 0.82 -1.99
C THR A 16 -11.27 1.09 -0.49
N HIS A 17 -12.15 1.92 0.10
CA HIS A 17 -12.01 2.45 1.45
C HIS A 17 -10.73 3.28 1.64
N SER A 18 -10.31 4.02 0.60
CA SER A 18 -9.15 4.91 0.65
C SER A 18 -9.55 6.22 1.31
N ALA A 19 -8.93 6.57 2.45
CA ALA A 19 -9.16 7.88 3.05
C ALA A 19 -8.85 9.03 2.05
N LYS A 20 -7.75 8.90 1.31
CA LYS A 20 -7.32 9.90 0.31
C LYS A 20 -8.41 10.20 -0.72
N TRP A 21 -9.03 9.17 -1.29
CA TRP A 21 -9.97 9.30 -2.41
C TRP A 21 -11.43 9.32 -1.97
N ASP A 22 -11.83 8.48 -1.01
CA ASP A 22 -13.24 8.25 -0.65
C ASP A 22 -13.77 9.23 0.41
N THR A 23 -12.90 9.97 1.11
CA THR A 23 -13.32 10.90 2.18
C THR A 23 -13.17 12.37 1.83
N MET A 24 -12.55 12.67 0.69
CA MET A 24 -12.24 14.04 0.26
C MET A 24 -13.48 14.93 0.17
N GLU A 25 -14.59 14.42 -0.39
CA GLU A 25 -15.84 15.18 -0.50
C GLU A 25 -16.43 15.51 0.86
N GLN A 26 -16.43 14.53 1.78
CA GLN A 26 -16.91 14.74 3.14
C GLN A 26 -16.07 15.77 3.92
N ILE A 27 -14.74 15.73 3.77
CA ILE A 27 -13.83 16.55 4.56
C ILE A 27 -13.68 17.96 3.97
N TYR A 28 -13.63 18.07 2.64
CA TYR A 28 -13.26 19.31 1.94
C TYR A 28 -14.32 19.82 0.95
N GLY A 29 -15.43 19.11 0.76
CA GLY A 29 -16.49 19.49 -0.18
C GLY A 29 -16.10 19.38 -1.66
N VAL A 30 -14.98 18.73 -1.97
CA VAL A 30 -14.53 18.51 -3.35
C VAL A 30 -15.20 17.22 -3.86
N PRO A 31 -16.01 17.27 -4.94
CA PRO A 31 -16.76 16.10 -5.39
C PRO A 31 -15.84 14.92 -5.74
N ALA A 32 -16.22 13.71 -5.32
CA ALA A 32 -15.41 12.51 -5.58
C ALA A 32 -15.35 12.13 -7.07
N THR A 33 -16.30 12.61 -7.87
CA THR A 33 -16.47 12.26 -9.29
C THR A 33 -15.41 12.88 -10.21
N ASP A 34 -15.00 14.11 -9.94
CA ASP A 34 -14.07 14.89 -10.78
C ASP A 34 -12.92 15.54 -9.98
N GLY A 35 -12.94 15.46 -8.65
CA GLY A 35 -11.86 15.90 -7.80
C GLY A 35 -10.59 15.04 -7.92
N ILE A 36 -9.44 15.69 -7.73
CA ILE A 36 -8.11 15.06 -7.71
C ILE A 36 -7.56 15.15 -6.28
N ALA A 37 -7.39 14.00 -5.63
CA ALA A 37 -6.90 13.93 -4.27
C ALA A 37 -5.36 14.03 -4.20
N MET A 38 -4.82 15.12 -3.65
CA MET A 38 -3.37 15.36 -3.50
C MET A 38 -2.96 15.78 -2.08
N TRP A 39 -3.74 15.40 -1.06
CA TRP A 39 -3.68 16.03 0.26
C TRP A 39 -3.01 15.18 1.35
N ILE A 40 -3.35 13.90 1.48
CA ILE A 40 -2.84 13.03 2.55
C ILE A 40 -1.62 12.22 2.08
N ALA A 41 -0.67 11.99 2.99
CA ALA A 41 0.61 11.34 2.70
C ALA A 41 0.51 9.80 2.61
N ASP A 42 -0.21 9.32 1.60
CA ASP A 42 -0.07 7.96 1.05
C ASP A 42 0.21 8.04 -0.46
N MET A 43 0.55 6.90 -1.09
CA MET A 43 0.90 6.84 -2.51
C MET A 43 -0.18 6.16 -3.34
N ASP A 44 -0.30 6.54 -4.62
CA ASP A 44 -1.16 5.86 -5.60
C ASP A 44 -0.39 4.77 -6.37
N PHE A 45 0.52 4.07 -5.69
CA PHE A 45 1.31 2.97 -6.24
C PHE A 45 0.99 1.66 -5.53
N ARG A 46 1.23 0.53 -6.22
CA ARG A 46 1.22 -0.77 -5.53
C ARG A 46 2.37 -0.84 -4.54
N ALA A 47 2.15 -1.54 -3.43
CA ALA A 47 3.25 -1.93 -2.57
C ALA A 47 4.28 -2.77 -3.37
N PRO A 48 5.58 -2.70 -3.04
CA PRO A 48 6.62 -3.43 -3.75
C PRO A 48 6.34 -4.93 -3.83
N ALA A 49 6.78 -5.57 -4.92
CA ALA A 49 6.53 -6.99 -5.17
C ALA A 49 6.99 -7.91 -4.03
N CYS A 50 8.11 -7.58 -3.35
CA CYS A 50 8.61 -8.36 -2.22
C CYS A 50 7.65 -8.35 -1.02
N VAL A 51 7.01 -7.21 -0.73
CA VAL A 51 6.03 -7.06 0.36
C VAL A 51 4.75 -7.82 0.01
N ARG A 52 4.26 -7.66 -1.22
CA ARG A 52 3.06 -8.36 -1.70
C ARG A 52 3.23 -9.88 -1.68
N ARG A 53 4.41 -10.39 -2.04
CA ARG A 53 4.72 -11.82 -1.98
C ARG A 53 4.74 -12.34 -0.55
N ALA A 54 5.40 -11.65 0.38
CA ALA A 54 5.40 -12.07 1.78
C ALA A 54 3.98 -12.14 2.38
N LEU A 55 3.09 -11.22 2.00
CA LEU A 55 1.67 -11.29 2.38
C LEU A 55 0.95 -12.48 1.74
N ALA A 56 1.19 -12.75 0.45
CA ALA A 56 0.60 -13.89 -0.25
C ALA A 56 1.04 -15.23 0.38
N ASP A 57 2.33 -15.39 0.69
CA ASP A 57 2.88 -16.58 1.33
C ASP A 57 2.25 -16.81 2.72
N MET A 58 2.03 -15.74 3.50
CA MET A 58 1.34 -15.82 4.79
C MET A 58 -0.14 -16.20 4.64
N CYS A 59 -0.83 -15.65 3.63
CA CYS A 59 -2.19 -16.05 3.32
C CYS A 59 -2.29 -17.53 2.91
N GLU A 60 -1.32 -18.02 2.12
CA GLU A 60 -1.22 -19.42 1.72
C GLU A 60 -0.94 -20.34 2.91
N HIS A 61 -0.10 -19.91 3.87
CA HIS A 61 0.14 -20.64 5.11
C HIS A 61 -1.16 -20.93 5.89
N GLY A 62 -2.10 -19.97 5.90
CA GLY A 62 -3.47 -20.18 6.38
C GLY A 62 -3.67 -20.28 7.89
N VAL A 63 -2.59 -20.27 8.69
CA VAL A 63 -2.66 -20.28 10.17
C VAL A 63 -2.23 -18.93 10.73
N PHE A 64 -3.18 -18.20 11.33
CA PHE A 64 -2.99 -16.85 11.87
C PHE A 64 -2.95 -16.85 13.40
N GLY A 65 -2.09 -17.69 13.98
CA GLY A 65 -1.93 -17.85 15.42
C GLY A 65 -0.90 -16.90 16.05
N TYR A 66 -0.52 -17.17 17.29
CA TYR A 66 0.49 -16.40 18.00
C TYR A 66 1.87 -16.54 17.34
N PHE A 67 2.43 -15.42 16.90
CA PHE A 67 3.79 -15.35 16.36
C PHE A 67 4.82 -15.20 17.48
N GLY A 68 5.96 -15.90 17.40
CA GLY A 68 6.91 -15.99 18.51
C GLY A 68 8.39 -15.73 18.16
N ASP A 69 8.74 -15.51 16.90
CA ASP A 69 10.15 -15.38 16.48
C ASP A 69 10.45 -14.07 15.74
N GLU A 70 10.99 -13.09 16.44
CA GLU A 70 11.26 -11.75 15.89
C GLU A 70 12.69 -11.56 15.35
N ARG A 71 13.52 -12.62 15.28
CA ARG A 71 14.95 -12.49 14.96
C ARG A 71 15.19 -11.83 13.60
N ASP A 72 14.54 -12.33 12.56
CA ASP A 72 14.71 -11.83 11.18
C ASP A 72 14.14 -10.41 11.01
N TYR A 73 13.00 -10.13 11.65
CA TYR A 73 12.39 -8.79 11.68
C TYR A 73 13.36 -7.75 12.27
N ARG A 74 13.96 -8.04 13.43
CA ARG A 74 14.91 -7.14 14.09
C ARG A 74 16.19 -6.97 13.27
N ALA A 75 16.69 -8.05 12.66
CA ALA A 75 17.86 -8.01 11.80
C ALA A 75 17.65 -7.10 10.57
N ALA A 76 16.48 -7.19 9.92
CA ALA A 76 16.14 -6.38 8.76
C ALA A 76 16.13 -4.86 9.07
N ILE A 77 15.56 -4.47 10.22
CA ILE A 77 15.56 -3.07 10.67
C ILE A 77 16.97 -2.61 11.04
N GLY A 78 17.71 -3.44 11.79
CA GLY A 78 19.06 -3.11 12.22
C GLY A 78 20.00 -2.85 11.02
N TRP A 79 19.88 -3.66 9.97
CA TRP A 79 20.61 -3.45 8.71
C TRP A 79 20.23 -2.12 8.02
N TRP A 80 18.95 -1.76 7.98
CA TRP A 80 18.49 -0.53 7.30
C TRP A 80 19.02 0.77 7.94
N MET A 81 19.29 0.75 9.24
CA MET A 81 19.76 1.92 10.00
C MET A 81 21.30 2.06 10.03
N GLN A 82 22.03 1.20 9.33
CA GLN A 82 23.48 1.25 9.17
C GLN A 82 23.87 1.87 7.83
#